data_AF-A0A9P5Q3X7-F1
#
_entry.id   AF-A0A9P5Q3X7-F1
#
_cell.length_a   1.000
_cell.length_b   1.000
_cell.length_c   1.000
_cell.angle_alpha   90.00
_cell.angle_beta   90.00
_cell.angle_gamma   90.00
#
_symmetry.space_group_name_H-M   'P 1'
#
loop_
_entity.id
_entity.type
_entity.pdbx_description
1 polymer ?
#
loop_
_entity_poly.entity_id
_entity_poly.type
_entity_poly.pdbx_seq_one_letter_code
_entity_poly.pdbx_strand_id
1 'polypeptide(L)'
;MQFIASLVALASFIAIAAAESHTITFNNKCGKGTPMLISQTGQVLSKGGSYTSNGPIVGALAYLQTGGCGLNGDFCTTVETTLKNPTSPGAGSSSDVTLIPDHKFTVSAGFGYFNGCDGVKFDCTSANCPGAFTNPTNGKVVSCQTDNVDLAITFCD
;
A
#
# COMPACT_ATOMS: atom_id res chain seq x y z
N MET A 1 -44.88 -21.66 50.30
CA MET A 1 -44.40 -20.40 49.71
C MET A 1 -43.05 -20.66 49.08
N GLN A 2 -42.97 -20.66 47.75
CA GLN A 2 -41.77 -21.04 46.99
C GLN A 2 -41.23 -19.78 46.33
N PHE A 3 -40.08 -19.30 46.80
CA PHE A 3 -39.38 -18.16 46.21
C PHE A 3 -38.50 -18.68 45.07
N ILE A 4 -38.90 -18.40 43.83
CA ILE A 4 -38.05 -18.63 42.65
C ILE A 4 -37.17 -17.40 42.50
N ALA A 5 -35.88 -17.53 42.83
CA ALA A 5 -34.88 -16.50 42.55
C ALA A 5 -34.43 -16.64 41.09
N SER A 6 -34.88 -15.73 40.23
CA SER A 6 -34.44 -15.64 38.84
C SER A 6 -33.00 -15.10 38.78
N LEU A 7 -32.05 -15.96 38.42
CA LEU A 7 -30.67 -15.57 38.14
C LEU A 7 -30.60 -15.03 36.70
N VAL A 8 -30.53 -13.71 36.53
CA VAL A 8 -30.27 -13.09 35.22
C VAL A 8 -28.75 -13.10 35.00
N ALA A 9 -28.28 -13.97 34.10
CA ALA A 9 -26.90 -13.96 33.64
C ALA A 9 -26.73 -12.87 32.56
N LEU A 10 -26.02 -11.78 32.89
CA LEU A 10 -25.58 -10.78 31.92
C LEU A 10 -24.39 -11.34 31.14
N ALA A 11 -24.58 -11.73 29.88
CA ALA A 11 -23.49 -12.04 28.97
C ALA A 11 -22.91 -10.73 28.43
N SER A 12 -21.72 -10.34 28.89
CA SER A 12 -20.96 -9.22 28.35
C SER A 12 -20.35 -9.62 27.00
N PHE A 13 -20.92 -9.09 25.91
CA PHE A 13 -20.29 -9.15 24.59
C PHE A 13 -19.09 -8.20 24.58
N ILE A 14 -17.88 -8.76 24.56
CA ILE A 14 -16.67 -7.99 24.25
C ILE A 14 -16.68 -7.78 22.74
N ALA A 15 -17.02 -6.57 22.29
CA ALA A 15 -16.81 -6.16 20.91
C ALA A 15 -15.30 -6.07 20.68
N ILE A 16 -14.74 -7.02 19.93
CA ILE A 16 -13.34 -6.94 19.47
C ILE A 16 -13.33 -5.89 18.36
N ALA A 17 -12.84 -4.69 18.66
CA ALA A 17 -12.48 -3.74 17.60
C ALA A 17 -11.35 -4.39 16.78
N ALA A 18 -11.57 -4.57 15.48
CA ALA A 18 -10.49 -5.00 14.59
C ALA A 18 -9.41 -3.91 14.61
N ALA A 19 -8.22 -4.24 15.10
CA ALA A 19 -7.09 -3.33 15.03
C ALA A 19 -6.68 -3.15 13.55
N GLU A 20 -6.42 -1.90 13.16
CA GLU A 20 -5.95 -1.58 11.81
C GLU A 20 -4.62 -2.29 11.51
N SER A 21 -4.55 -2.99 10.38
CA SER A 21 -3.34 -3.69 9.94
C SER A 21 -3.27 -3.75 8.42
N HIS A 22 -2.07 -3.50 7.88
CA HIS A 22 -1.81 -3.52 6.44
C HIS A 22 -0.49 -4.22 6.13
N THR A 23 -0.48 -4.99 5.05
CA THR A 23 0.67 -5.71 4.53
C THR A 23 0.99 -5.26 3.11
N ILE A 24 2.25 -4.95 2.86
CA ILE A 24 2.79 -4.74 1.52
C ILE A 24 3.66 -5.95 1.16
N THR A 25 3.39 -6.56 0.01
CA THR A 25 4.19 -7.67 -0.53
C THR A 25 4.86 -7.26 -1.84
N PHE A 26 5.98 -7.89 -2.16
CA PHE A 26 6.76 -7.60 -3.36
C PHE A 26 6.90 -8.83 -4.25
N ASN A 27 6.65 -8.66 -5.54
CA ASN A 27 6.92 -9.63 -6.58
C ASN A 27 7.94 -9.07 -7.57
N ASN A 28 9.20 -9.42 -7.40
CA ASN A 28 10.27 -9.00 -8.30
C ASN A 28 10.46 -10.01 -9.44
N LYS A 29 9.82 -9.76 -10.59
CA LYS A 29 9.96 -10.61 -11.79
C LYS A 29 11.20 -10.25 -12.62
N CYS A 30 11.99 -9.24 -12.23
CA CYS A 30 13.16 -8.80 -12.99
C CYS A 30 14.35 -9.77 -12.90
N GLY A 31 14.34 -10.71 -11.93
CA GLY A 31 15.46 -11.60 -11.64
C GLY A 31 16.70 -10.91 -11.04
N LYS A 32 16.63 -9.60 -10.78
CA LYS A 32 17.69 -8.79 -10.17
C LYS A 32 17.11 -7.58 -9.44
N GLY A 33 17.95 -6.88 -8.69
CA GLY A 33 17.54 -5.72 -7.90
C GLY A 33 16.84 -6.11 -6.60
N THR A 34 16.68 -5.13 -5.71
CA THR A 34 16.07 -5.33 -4.39
C THR A 34 14.87 -4.39 -4.24
N PRO A 35 13.65 -4.90 -4.01
CA PRO A 35 12.52 -4.06 -3.65
C PRO A 35 12.82 -3.27 -2.38
N MET A 36 12.58 -1.97 -2.42
CA MET A 36 12.73 -1.08 -1.28
C MET A 36 11.35 -0.57 -0.88
N LEU A 37 11.11 -0.46 0.43
CA LEU A 37 9.96 0.25 0.98
C LEU A 37 10.46 1.31 1.95
N ILE A 38 10.10 2.55 1.71
CA ILE A 38 10.57 3.72 2.46
C ILE A 38 9.35 4.45 3.00
N SER A 39 9.36 4.80 4.27
CA SER A 39 8.30 5.61 4.87
C SER A 39 8.37 7.07 4.41
N GLN A 40 7.29 7.83 4.64
CA GLN A 40 7.27 9.28 4.40
C GLN A 40 8.38 10.08 5.10
N THR A 41 9.01 9.52 6.15
CA THR A 41 10.11 10.17 6.90
C THR A 41 11.50 9.71 6.44
N GLY A 42 11.59 8.88 5.40
CA GLY A 42 12.86 8.37 4.87
C GLY A 42 13.40 7.14 5.59
N GLN A 43 12.70 6.60 6.60
CA GLN A 43 13.08 5.32 7.21
C GLN A 43 12.84 4.17 6.23
N VAL A 44 13.84 3.30 6.08
CA VAL A 44 13.69 2.04 5.35
C VAL A 44 12.82 1.07 6.15
N LEU A 45 11.63 0.77 5.64
CA LEU A 45 10.68 -0.18 6.22
C LEU A 45 10.95 -1.62 5.75
N SER A 46 11.39 -1.80 4.51
CA SER A 46 11.74 -3.12 3.97
C SER A 46 12.84 -3.05 2.89
N LYS A 47 13.59 -4.15 2.77
CA LYS A 47 14.60 -4.45 1.75
C LYS A 47 14.32 -5.81 1.11
N GLY A 48 13.16 -5.95 0.47
CA GLY A 48 12.78 -7.11 -0.33
C GLY A 48 11.76 -8.06 0.31
N GLY A 49 11.57 -8.00 1.64
CA GLY A 49 10.58 -8.81 2.34
C GLY A 49 9.21 -8.14 2.39
N SER A 50 8.15 -8.93 2.61
CA SER A 50 6.84 -8.38 2.97
C SER A 50 6.96 -7.52 4.24
N TYR A 51 6.21 -6.43 4.28
CA TYR A 51 6.16 -5.53 5.43
C TYR A 51 4.74 -5.43 5.94
N THR A 52 4.54 -5.70 7.23
CA THR A 52 3.24 -5.56 7.89
C THR A 52 3.33 -4.47 8.97
N SER A 53 2.35 -3.59 8.99
CA SER A 53 2.18 -2.55 9.99
C SER A 53 0.90 -2.80 10.79
N ASN A 54 0.99 -2.71 12.12
CA ASN A 54 -0.18 -2.74 13.04
C ASN A 54 -0.77 -1.32 13.16
N GLY A 55 -1.11 -0.74 12.02
CA GLY A 55 -1.61 0.63 11.88
C GLY A 55 -1.39 1.14 10.45
N PRO A 56 -1.77 2.40 10.16
CA PRO A 56 -1.71 2.94 8.82
C PRO A 56 -0.27 3.02 8.31
N ILE A 57 -0.10 2.82 7.01
CA ILE A 57 1.12 3.11 6.27
C ILE A 57 0.85 4.39 5.48
N VAL A 58 1.53 5.49 5.79
CA VAL A 58 1.23 6.80 5.18
C VAL A 58 2.42 7.27 4.33
N GLY A 59 2.13 7.64 3.08
CA GLY A 59 3.09 8.24 2.15
C GLY A 59 4.34 7.38 1.93
N ALA A 60 4.19 6.07 1.87
CA ALA A 60 5.31 5.17 1.64
C ALA A 60 5.68 5.12 0.14
N LEU A 61 6.97 4.98 -0.13
CA LEU A 61 7.54 4.90 -1.46
C LEU A 61 8.12 3.50 -1.67
N ALA A 62 7.76 2.88 -2.78
CA ALA A 62 8.27 1.57 -3.16
C ALA A 62 8.86 1.59 -4.56
N TYR A 63 10.09 1.08 -4.69
CA TYR A 63 10.83 1.03 -5.95
C TYR A 63 11.77 -0.17 -5.98
N LEU A 64 12.27 -0.53 -7.16
CA LEU A 64 13.27 -1.59 -7.31
C LEU A 64 14.68 -0.99 -7.36
N GLN A 65 15.46 -1.15 -6.30
CA GLN A 65 16.84 -0.72 -6.28
C GLN A 65 17.69 -1.59 -7.22
N THR A 66 18.20 -0.99 -8.28
CA THR A 66 19.07 -1.63 -9.29
C THR A 66 20.51 -1.08 -9.30
N GLY A 67 20.82 -0.16 -8.37
CA GLY A 67 22.14 0.46 -8.19
C GLY A 67 22.14 1.98 -8.41
N GLY A 68 21.08 2.55 -8.99
CA GLY A 68 21.00 3.96 -9.34
C GLY A 68 19.84 4.74 -8.72
N CYS A 69 18.98 4.11 -7.91
CA CYS A 69 17.87 4.83 -7.27
C CYS A 69 18.35 5.60 -6.04
N GLY A 70 17.86 6.82 -5.87
CA GLY A 70 17.98 7.58 -4.62
C GLY A 70 17.17 6.92 -3.49
N LEU A 71 17.37 7.40 -2.26
CA LEU A 71 16.69 6.84 -1.08
C LEU A 71 15.17 6.96 -1.23
N ASN A 72 14.67 8.06 -1.78
CA ASN A 72 13.23 8.29 -1.97
C ASN A 72 12.71 7.70 -3.29
N GLY A 73 13.48 6.84 -3.96
CA GLY A 73 13.13 6.32 -5.28
C GLY A 73 13.42 7.32 -6.41
N ASP A 74 14.18 8.38 -6.13
CA ASP A 74 14.70 9.29 -7.15
C ASP A 74 15.38 8.49 -8.25
N PHE A 75 15.24 8.93 -9.50
CA PHE A 75 15.77 8.24 -10.67
C PHE A 75 15.23 6.82 -10.92
N CYS A 76 14.13 6.42 -10.28
CA CYS A 76 13.49 5.13 -10.49
C CYS A 76 11.96 5.23 -10.64
N THR A 77 11.36 4.15 -11.15
CA THR A 77 9.90 4.02 -11.22
C THR A 77 9.42 3.76 -9.79
N THR A 78 8.54 4.60 -9.26
CA THR A 78 8.15 4.55 -7.85
C THR A 78 6.65 4.40 -7.71
N VAL A 79 6.23 3.46 -6.88
CA VAL A 79 4.85 3.35 -6.38
C VAL A 79 4.76 4.18 -5.11
N GLU A 80 3.87 5.16 -5.08
CA GLU A 80 3.51 5.90 -3.88
C GLU A 80 2.25 5.28 -3.27
N THR A 81 2.21 5.08 -1.96
CA THR A 81 1.07 4.43 -1.30
C THR A 81 0.77 4.97 0.09
N THR A 82 -0.53 5.09 0.36
CA THR A 82 -1.08 5.22 1.71
C THR A 82 -2.09 4.10 1.92
N LEU A 83 -1.85 3.23 2.89
CA LEU A 83 -2.77 2.20 3.35
C LEU A 83 -3.33 2.60 4.71
N LYS A 84 -4.64 2.83 4.76
CA LYS A 84 -5.38 3.17 5.96
C LYS A 84 -6.83 2.76 5.88
N ASN A 85 -7.45 2.51 7.02
CA ASN A 85 -8.89 2.31 7.13
C ASN A 85 -9.64 3.64 6.86
N PRO A 86 -10.69 3.64 6.02
CA PRO A 86 -11.48 4.85 5.77
C PRO A 86 -12.18 5.35 7.04
N THR A 87 -11.99 6.62 7.37
CA THR A 87 -12.74 7.31 8.44
C THR A 87 -13.96 8.07 7.92
N SER A 88 -14.04 8.26 6.60
CA SER A 88 -15.16 8.84 5.87
C SER A 88 -15.09 8.38 4.40
N PRO A 89 -16.19 8.51 3.62
CA PRO A 89 -16.17 8.17 2.20
C PRO A 89 -15.07 8.91 1.44
N GLY A 90 -14.19 8.16 0.77
CA GLY A 90 -13.06 8.70 0.00
C GLY A 90 -11.78 8.87 0.81
N ALA A 91 -11.79 8.63 2.13
CA ALA A 91 -10.64 8.82 3.01
C ALA A 91 -9.84 7.55 3.31
N GLY A 92 -10.13 6.44 2.63
CA GLY A 92 -9.40 5.17 2.74
C GLY A 92 -8.02 5.15 2.06
N SER A 93 -7.59 3.96 1.69
CA SER A 93 -6.29 3.71 1.06
C SER A 93 -6.21 4.27 -0.36
N SER A 94 -5.01 4.66 -0.78
CA SER A 94 -4.73 5.20 -2.11
C SER A 94 -3.31 4.84 -2.56
N SER A 95 -3.11 4.59 -3.84
CA SER A 95 -1.80 4.35 -4.42
C SER A 95 -1.75 4.86 -5.85
N ASP A 96 -0.55 5.19 -6.30
CA ASP A 96 -0.28 5.63 -7.67
C ASP A 96 1.17 5.31 -8.04
N VAL A 97 1.52 5.58 -9.30
CA VAL A 97 2.89 5.50 -9.79
C VAL A 97 3.34 6.89 -10.19
N THR A 98 4.49 7.29 -9.68
CA THR A 98 5.11 8.59 -9.97
C THR A 98 6.32 8.44 -10.87
N LEU A 99 6.35 9.33 -11.86
CA LEU A 99 7.43 9.63 -12.79
C LEU A 99 7.64 11.15 -12.85
N ILE A 100 7.19 11.89 -11.82
CA ILE A 100 7.48 13.31 -11.67
C ILE A 100 8.98 13.46 -11.43
N PRO A 101 9.72 14.30 -12.18
CA PRO A 101 11.14 14.53 -11.91
C PRO A 101 11.39 14.88 -10.44
N ASP A 102 12.37 14.26 -9.77
CA ASP A 102 13.49 13.46 -10.33
C ASP A 102 13.21 11.94 -10.52
N HIS A 103 11.98 11.46 -10.34
CA HIS A 103 11.60 10.10 -10.72
C HIS A 103 11.65 9.88 -12.23
N LYS A 104 11.97 8.66 -12.66
CA LYS A 104 12.01 8.29 -14.08
C LYS A 104 11.76 6.81 -14.26
N PHE A 105 11.27 6.43 -15.43
CA PHE A 105 11.05 5.03 -15.73
C PHE A 105 12.39 4.27 -15.79
N THR A 106 12.47 3.17 -15.04
CA THR A 106 13.66 2.28 -14.98
C THR A 106 13.28 0.82 -15.24
N VAL A 107 12.25 0.34 -14.57
CA VAL A 107 11.60 -0.95 -14.82
C VAL A 107 10.08 -0.76 -14.83
N SER A 108 9.33 -1.70 -15.41
CA SER A 108 7.88 -1.71 -15.19
C SER A 108 7.59 -1.93 -13.71
N ALA A 109 6.62 -1.20 -13.19
CA ALA A 109 6.17 -1.32 -11.82
C ALA A 109 4.65 -1.15 -11.78
N GLY A 110 4.01 -1.91 -10.91
CA GLY A 110 2.57 -1.84 -10.72
C GLY A 110 2.20 -2.31 -9.32
N PHE A 111 0.95 -2.10 -8.98
CA PHE A 111 0.39 -2.55 -7.72
C PHE A 111 -1.04 -3.06 -7.91
N GLY A 112 -1.44 -3.99 -7.05
CA GLY A 112 -2.82 -4.43 -6.92
C GLY A 112 -3.21 -4.56 -5.45
N TYR A 113 -4.40 -4.08 -5.11
CA TYR A 113 -4.96 -4.32 -3.79
C TYR A 113 -5.36 -5.80 -3.65
N PHE A 114 -5.19 -6.34 -2.45
CA PHE A 114 -5.71 -7.64 -2.07
C PHE A 114 -6.22 -7.60 -0.63
N ASN A 115 -6.94 -8.64 -0.19
CA ASN A 115 -7.59 -8.65 1.12
C ASN A 115 -8.58 -7.46 1.26
N GLY A 116 -9.17 -7.07 0.14
CA GLY A 116 -9.97 -5.85 -0.01
C GLY A 116 -9.73 -5.21 -1.37
N CYS A 117 -10.81 -4.75 -2.02
CA CYS A 117 -10.75 -4.16 -3.36
C CYS A 117 -10.01 -5.04 -4.40
N ASP A 118 -10.14 -6.36 -4.30
CA ASP A 118 -9.44 -7.31 -5.17
C ASP A 118 -9.72 -7.01 -6.66
N GLY A 119 -8.66 -7.01 -7.47
CA GLY A 119 -8.73 -6.66 -8.90
C GLY A 119 -8.60 -5.16 -9.19
N VAL A 120 -8.64 -4.29 -8.17
CA VAL A 120 -8.29 -2.87 -8.30
C VAL A 120 -6.77 -2.73 -8.33
N LYS A 121 -6.24 -2.22 -9.44
CA LYS A 121 -4.80 -2.19 -9.71
C LYS A 121 -4.39 -1.07 -10.66
N PHE A 122 -3.09 -0.85 -10.76
CA PHE A 122 -2.48 0.00 -11.78
C PHE A 122 -1.11 -0.56 -12.16
N ASP A 123 -0.83 -0.62 -13.46
CA ASP A 123 0.41 -1.15 -14.01
C ASP A 123 1.06 -0.11 -14.93
N CYS A 124 2.35 0.13 -14.73
CA CYS A 124 3.13 1.11 -15.46
C CYS A 124 4.27 0.42 -16.21
N THR A 125 4.08 0.21 -17.51
CA THR A 125 4.95 -0.69 -18.31
C THR A 125 5.92 0.05 -19.25
N SER A 126 5.87 1.38 -19.31
CA SER A 126 6.80 2.18 -20.14
C SER A 126 7.01 3.59 -19.59
N ALA A 127 7.98 4.32 -20.14
CA ALA A 127 8.23 5.72 -19.78
C ALA A 127 7.06 6.67 -20.10
N ASN A 128 6.19 6.31 -21.05
CA ASN A 128 5.01 7.08 -21.43
C ASN A 128 3.72 6.49 -20.83
N CYS A 129 3.86 5.80 -19.71
CA CYS A 129 2.79 5.11 -18.99
C CYS A 129 1.56 5.99 -18.75
N PRO A 130 0.43 5.71 -19.42
CA PRO A 130 -0.79 6.48 -19.23
C PRO A 130 -1.31 6.34 -17.80
N GLY A 131 -1.48 7.48 -17.12
CA GLY A 131 -2.00 7.54 -15.75
C GLY A 131 -0.95 7.54 -14.65
N ALA A 132 0.34 7.34 -14.95
CA ALA A 132 1.38 7.71 -13.99
C ALA A 132 1.46 9.23 -13.88
N PHE A 133 1.76 9.72 -12.68
CA PHE A 133 2.04 11.13 -12.48
C PHE A 133 3.36 11.49 -13.18
N THR A 134 3.34 12.43 -14.13
CA THR A 134 4.56 13.03 -14.71
C THR A 134 4.66 14.53 -14.40
N ASN A 135 3.59 15.07 -13.82
CA ASN A 135 3.56 16.32 -13.08
C ASN A 135 2.55 16.18 -11.92
N PRO A 136 2.44 17.16 -11.00
CA PRO A 136 1.57 17.03 -9.83
C PRO A 136 0.05 16.93 -10.09
N THR A 137 -0.43 17.03 -11.34
CA THR A 137 -1.88 17.14 -11.63
C THR A 137 -2.41 16.17 -12.70
N ASN A 138 -1.56 15.35 -13.32
CA ASN A 138 -1.95 14.55 -14.50
C ASN A 138 -1.98 13.03 -14.32
N GLY A 139 -1.73 12.53 -13.11
CA GLY A 139 -1.76 11.09 -12.81
C GLY A 139 -3.12 10.60 -12.31
N LYS A 140 -3.20 9.29 -12.13
CA LYS A 140 -4.36 8.57 -11.63
C LYS A 140 -4.05 8.03 -10.25
N VAL A 141 -4.78 8.53 -9.25
CA VAL A 141 -4.83 7.91 -7.92
C VAL A 141 -5.80 6.74 -7.95
N VAL A 142 -5.36 5.57 -7.50
CA VAL A 142 -6.21 4.38 -7.37
C VAL A 142 -6.52 4.14 -5.90
N SER A 143 -7.80 4.26 -5.56
CA SER A 143 -8.26 4.24 -4.18
C SER A 143 -8.96 2.93 -3.82
N CYS A 144 -8.88 2.56 -2.53
CA CYS A 144 -9.66 1.48 -1.93
C CYS A 144 -10.30 1.98 -0.62
N GLN A 145 -11.56 1.62 -0.39
CA GLN A 145 -12.34 2.02 0.79
C GLN A 145 -12.68 0.82 1.68
N THR A 146 -11.86 -0.23 1.66
CA THR A 146 -12.02 -1.41 2.53
C THR A 146 -11.05 -1.32 3.69
N ASP A 147 -11.50 -1.67 4.89
CA ASP A 147 -10.64 -1.79 6.06
C ASP A 147 -9.59 -2.89 5.85
N ASN A 148 -8.39 -2.68 6.37
CA ASN A 148 -7.28 -3.63 6.42
C ASN A 148 -6.89 -4.19 5.04
N VAL A 149 -7.07 -3.36 4.00
CA VAL A 149 -6.65 -3.72 2.65
C VAL A 149 -5.12 -3.79 2.55
N ASP A 150 -4.63 -4.80 1.83
CA ASP A 150 -3.22 -5.04 1.62
C ASP A 150 -2.82 -4.65 0.17
N LEU A 151 -1.52 -4.56 -0.10
CA LEU A 151 -1.00 -4.15 -1.39
C LEU A 151 0.09 -5.10 -1.90
N ALA A 152 -0.08 -5.61 -3.12
CA ALA A 152 0.95 -6.38 -3.81
C ALA A 152 1.61 -5.49 -4.87
N ILE A 153 2.91 -5.28 -4.74
CA ILE A 153 3.71 -4.49 -5.69
C ILE A 153 4.51 -5.44 -6.57
N THR A 154 4.39 -5.28 -7.89
CA THR A 154 5.07 -6.11 -8.88
C THR A 154 6.03 -5.28 -9.71
N PHE A 155 7.24 -5.79 -9.94
CA PHE A 155 8.26 -5.20 -10.82
C PHE A 155 8.56 -6.13 -11.99
N CYS A 156 8.85 -5.57 -13.17
CA CYS A 156 9.08 -6.31 -14.43
C CYS A 156 7.92 -7.23 -14.82
N ASP A 157 6.72 -6.72 -14.62
CA ASP A 157 5.46 -7.22 -15.17
C ASP A 157 5.36 -6.96 -16.69
#